data_AF-A0A959Y6S7-F1
#
_entry.id   AF-A0A959Y6S7-F1
#
_cell.length_a   1.000
_cell.length_b   1.000
_cell.length_c   1.000
_cell.angle_alpha   90.00
_cell.angle_beta   90.00
_cell.angle_gamma   90.00
#
_symmetry.space_group_name_H-M   'P 1'
#
loop_
_entity.id
_entity.type
_entity.pdbx_description
1 polymer ?
#
loop_
_entity_poly.entity_id
_entity_poly.type
_entity_poly.pdbx_seq_one_letter_code
_entity_poly.pdbx_strand_id
1 'polypeptide(L)'
;HTALVNRILAKVPGESILWEAPMKAQQVWFIKQLGANVNLGNIAAEEVIALETLRLGLRGDTFFEYLPEDVAEKLRQTPPKPKKA
;
A
#
# COMPACT_ATOMS: atom_id res chain seq x y z
N HIS A 1 2.25 4.66 -15.26
CA HIS A 1 3.32 4.17 -14.37
C HIS A 1 3.22 2.67 -14.10
N THR A 2 2.06 2.14 -13.70
CA THR A 2 1.84 0.69 -13.44
C THR A 2 2.33 -0.24 -14.56
N ALA A 3 2.05 0.11 -15.83
CA ALA A 3 2.47 -0.70 -16.96
C ALA A 3 4.01 -0.87 -17.08
N LEU A 4 4.79 0.15 -16.68
CA LEU A 4 6.25 0.06 -16.70
C LEU A 4 6.76 -0.84 -15.57
N VAL A 5 6.24 -0.65 -14.36
CA VAL A 5 6.58 -1.47 -13.19
C VAL A 5 6.32 -2.95 -13.49
N ASN A 6 5.16 -3.28 -14.07
CA ASN A 6 4.82 -4.65 -14.44
C ASN A 6 5.76 -5.23 -15.51
N ARG A 7 6.19 -4.42 -16.48
CA ARG A 7 7.17 -4.88 -17.50
C ARG A 7 8.53 -5.20 -16.89
N ILE A 8 8.96 -4.44 -15.88
CA ILE A 8 10.21 -4.69 -15.16
C ILE A 8 10.09 -5.98 -14.35
N LEU A 9 9.00 -6.13 -13.58
CA LEU A 9 8.73 -7.33 -12.77
C LEU A 9 8.58 -8.61 -13.63
N ALA A 10 8.15 -8.48 -14.88
CA ALA A 10 8.11 -9.60 -15.81
C ALA A 10 9.51 -10.09 -16.28
N LYS A 11 10.58 -9.32 -15.99
CA LYS A 11 11.95 -9.60 -16.44
C LYS A 11 12.94 -9.79 -15.29
N VAL A 12 12.67 -9.20 -14.14
CA VAL A 12 13.55 -9.23 -12.96
C VAL A 12 12.75 -9.64 -11.73
N PRO A 13 13.22 -10.60 -10.91
CA PRO A 13 12.56 -10.96 -9.66
C PRO A 13 12.37 -9.75 -8.76
N GLY A 14 11.16 -9.57 -8.21
CA GLY A 14 10.83 -8.41 -7.37
C GLY A 14 11.72 -8.27 -6.12
N GLU A 15 12.17 -9.39 -5.56
CA GLU A 15 13.07 -9.44 -4.41
C GLU A 15 14.47 -8.87 -4.70
N SER A 16 14.86 -8.80 -5.97
CA SER A 16 16.14 -8.24 -6.41
C SER A 16 16.06 -6.76 -6.80
N ILE A 17 14.91 -6.11 -6.62
CA ILE A 17 14.68 -4.72 -7.00
C ILE A 17 14.46 -3.90 -5.74
N LEU A 18 15.10 -2.73 -5.64
CA LEU A 18 14.81 -1.69 -4.64
C LEU A 18 14.09 -0.53 -5.33
N TRP A 19 12.87 -0.22 -4.89
CA TRP A 19 12.09 0.89 -5.47
C TRP A 19 12.24 2.16 -4.64
N GLU A 20 12.60 3.28 -5.27
CA GLU A 20 12.62 4.56 -4.58
C GLU A 20 11.19 5.07 -4.34
N ALA A 21 10.84 5.30 -3.07
CA ALA A 21 9.52 5.76 -2.66
C ALA A 21 9.61 6.80 -1.54
N PRO A 22 10.22 7.98 -1.80
CA PRO A 22 10.40 9.02 -0.78
C PRO A 22 9.10 9.62 -0.25
N MET A 23 7.98 9.45 -0.96
CA MET A 23 6.68 9.97 -0.53
C MET A 23 5.77 8.84 -0.03
N LYS A 24 5.03 9.09 1.06
CA LYS A 24 3.99 8.18 1.59
C LYS A 24 3.09 7.56 0.51
N ALA A 25 2.59 8.37 -0.44
CA ALA A 25 1.68 7.87 -1.49
C ALA A 25 2.33 6.78 -2.38
N GLN A 26 3.63 6.90 -2.63
CA GLN A 26 4.40 5.90 -3.38
C GLN A 26 4.59 4.63 -2.54
N GLN A 27 4.94 4.77 -1.25
CA GLN A 27 5.08 3.65 -0.32
C GLN A 27 3.79 2.82 -0.24
N VAL A 28 2.66 3.50 -0.04
CA VAL A 28 1.31 2.88 -0.02
C VAL A 28 1.03 2.16 -1.33
N TRP A 29 1.32 2.80 -2.47
CA TRP A 29 1.07 2.21 -3.78
C TRP A 29 1.86 0.91 -3.97
N PHE A 30 3.17 0.92 -3.69
CA PHE A 30 3.99 -0.29 -3.82
C PHE A 30 3.56 -1.39 -2.86
N ILE A 31 3.21 -1.08 -1.61
CA ILE A 31 2.72 -2.05 -0.64
C ILE A 31 1.41 -2.70 -1.14
N LYS A 32 0.48 -1.91 -1.68
CA LYS A 32 -0.78 -2.45 -2.20
C LYS A 32 -0.63 -3.27 -3.47
N GLN A 33 0.33 -2.93 -4.32
CA GLN A 33 0.51 -3.62 -5.60
C GLN A 33 1.42 -4.86 -5.49
N LEU A 34 2.49 -4.77 -4.70
CA LEU A 34 3.55 -5.78 -4.62
C LEU A 34 3.61 -6.50 -3.26
N GLY A 35 2.77 -6.09 -2.30
CA GLY A 35 2.66 -6.67 -0.97
C GLY A 35 3.51 -5.98 0.10
N ALA A 36 3.23 -6.32 1.36
CA ALA A 36 3.92 -5.80 2.55
C ALA A 36 5.43 -5.98 2.57
N ASN A 37 6.00 -6.90 1.78
CA ASN A 37 7.43 -7.22 1.80
C ASN A 37 8.22 -6.58 0.64
N VAL A 38 7.61 -5.65 -0.11
CA VAL A 38 8.31 -4.94 -1.19
C VAL A 38 9.51 -4.15 -0.67
N ASN A 39 10.65 -4.25 -1.35
CA ASN A 39 11.85 -3.50 -1.00
C ASN A 39 11.68 -2.03 -1.41
N LEU A 40 11.75 -1.12 -0.45
CA LEU A 40 11.64 0.33 -0.67
C LEU A 40 12.89 1.06 -0.21
N GLY A 41 13.35 2.00 -1.02
CA GLY A 41 14.50 2.87 -0.74
C GLY A 41 14.10 4.34 -0.70
N ASN A 42 15.06 5.18 -0.34
CA ASN A 42 14.89 6.63 -0.21
C ASN A 42 13.81 7.03 0.81
N ILE A 43 13.64 6.23 1.87
CA ILE A 43 12.70 6.49 2.96
C ILE A 43 13.34 7.46 3.95
N ALA A 44 12.63 8.53 4.32
CA ALA A 44 13.10 9.46 5.33
C ALA A 44 13.22 8.74 6.70
N ALA A 45 14.23 9.09 7.49
CA ALA A 45 14.53 8.39 8.74
C ALA A 45 13.36 8.47 9.73
N GLU A 46 12.68 9.61 9.76
CA GLU A 46 11.47 9.87 10.55
C GLU A 46 10.24 9.08 10.09
N GLU A 47 10.23 8.58 8.85
CA GLU A 47 9.11 7.82 8.29
C GLU A 47 9.25 6.30 8.47
N VAL A 48 10.35 5.79 9.04
CA VAL A 48 10.59 4.34 9.16
C VAL A 48 9.47 3.64 9.95
N ILE A 49 9.06 4.20 11.09
CA ILE A 49 7.93 3.65 11.87
C ILE A 49 6.62 3.77 11.09
N ALA A 50 6.43 4.88 10.39
CA ALA A 50 5.24 5.12 9.59
C ALA A 50 5.13 4.13 8.42
N LEU A 51 6.25 3.76 7.81
CA LEU A 51 6.33 2.71 6.80
C LEU A 51 6.01 1.34 7.37
N GLU A 52 6.54 1.00 8.55
CA GLU A 52 6.26 -0.30 9.16
C GLU A 52 4.78 -0.45 9.52
N THR A 53 4.15 0.62 10.02
CA THR A 53 2.69 0.62 10.26
C THR A 53 1.88 0.43 8.97
N LEU A 54 2.39 0.90 7.82
CA LEU A 54 1.76 0.63 6.52
C LEU A 54 1.92 -0.84 6.12
N ARG A 55 3.08 -1.44 6.34
CA ARG A 55 3.34 -2.86 6.03
C ARG A 55 2.44 -3.77 6.86
N LEU A 56 2.24 -3.47 8.14
CA LEU A 56 1.42 -4.25 9.06
C LEU A 56 -0.10 -4.01 8.96
N GLY A 57 -0.54 -3.04 8.15
CA GLY A 57 -1.96 -2.67 8.11
C GLY A 57 -2.45 -1.92 9.36
N LEU A 58 -1.54 -1.35 10.15
CA LEU A 58 -1.87 -0.59 11.36
C LEU A 58 -2.16 0.89 11.08
N ARG A 59 -2.08 1.30 9.81
CA ARG A 59 -2.35 2.66 9.36
C ARG A 59 -3.50 2.69 8.36
N GLY A 60 -4.32 3.74 8.41
CA GLY A 60 -5.58 3.82 7.67
C GLY A 60 -5.49 3.55 6.17
N ASP A 61 -4.36 3.85 5.52
CA ASP A 61 -4.16 3.61 4.10
C ASP A 61 -4.16 2.12 3.72
N THR A 62 -3.68 1.25 4.61
CA THR A 62 -3.55 -0.21 4.41
C THR A 62 -4.37 -1.04 5.41
N PHE A 63 -5.16 -0.39 6.26
CA PHE A 63 -5.95 -1.04 7.32
C PHE A 63 -6.86 -2.15 6.82
N PHE A 64 -7.49 -1.96 5.66
CA PHE A 64 -8.41 -2.93 5.09
C PHE A 64 -7.74 -3.99 4.19
N GLU A 65 -6.43 -3.92 3.96
CA GLU A 65 -5.73 -4.85 3.05
C GLU A 65 -5.53 -6.24 3.68
N TYR A 66 -5.54 -6.33 5.02
CA TYR A 66 -5.27 -7.57 5.76
C TYR A 66 -6.44 -8.06 6.61
N LEU A 67 -7.59 -7.39 6.53
CA LEU A 67 -8.80 -7.80 7.25
C LEU A 67 -9.56 -8.88 6.46
N PRO A 68 -10.20 -9.84 7.14
CA PRO A 68 -11.20 -10.69 6.51
C PRO A 68 -12.28 -9.84 5.82
N GLU A 69 -12.75 -10.29 4.65
CA GLU A 69 -13.69 -9.53 3.82
C GLU A 69 -14.96 -9.14 4.59
N ASP A 70 -15.51 -10.07 5.38
CA ASP A 70 -16.73 -9.85 6.16
C ASP A 70 -16.54 -8.78 7.26
N VAL A 71 -15.33 -8.67 7.81
CA VAL A 71 -14.97 -7.65 8.81
C VAL A 71 -14.74 -6.31 8.12
N ALA A 72 -14.03 -6.31 6.98
CA ALA A 72 -13.76 -5.12 6.21
C ALA A 72 -15.05 -4.44 5.71
N GLU A 73 -16.02 -5.23 5.22
CA GLU A 73 -17.32 -4.71 4.78
C GLU A 73 -18.12 -4.05 5.91
N LYS A 74 -18.08 -4.62 7.12
CA LYS A 74 -18.77 -4.05 8.30
C LYS A 74 -18.16 -2.74 8.77
N LEU A 75 -16.83 -2.59 8.61
CA LEU A 75 -16.07 -1.45 9.13
C LEU A 75 -15.86 -0.33 8.11
N ARG A 76 -15.96 -0.61 6.80
CA ARG A 76 -15.90 0.43 5.76
C ARG A 76 -17.08 1.37 5.94
N GLN A 77 -16.78 2.62 6.30
CA GLN A 77 -17.80 3.67 6.33
C GLN A 77 -18.30 3.89 4.90
N THR A 78 -19.47 3.36 4.56
CA THR A 78 -20.17 3.77 3.34
C THR A 78 -20.47 5.26 3.42
N PRO A 79 -20.20 6.05 2.36
CA PRO A 79 -20.65 7.43 2.33
C PRO A 79 -22.17 7.46 2.55
N PRO A 80 -22.69 8.50 3.24
CA PRO A 80 -24.12 8.61 3.47
C PRO A 80 -24.85 8.49 2.14
N LYS A 81 -25.86 7.60 2.06
CA LYS A 81 -26.74 7.52 0.88
C LYS A 81 -27.19 8.94 0.55
N PRO A 82 -27.11 9.38 -0.71
CA PRO A 82 -27.59 10.70 -1.09
C PRO A 82 -29.05 10.80 -0.61
N LYS A 83 -29.34 11.83 0.19
CA LYS A 83 -30.73 12.14 0.57
C LYS A 83 -31.48 12.31 -0.75
N LYS A 84 -32.50 11.49 -0.98
CA LYS A 84 -33.43 11.70 -2.09
C LYS A 84 -33.97 13.13 -1.94
N ALA A 85 -33.76 13.94 -2.98
CA ALA A 85 -34.35 15.27 -3.09
C ALA A 85 -35.88 15.18 -3.15
#